data_AF-A0A0L0BFP6-F1
#
_entry.id   AF-A0A0L0BFP6-F1
#
_cell.length_a   1.000
_cell.length_b   1.000
_cell.length_c   1.000
_cell.angle_alpha   90.00
_cell.angle_beta   90.00
_cell.angle_gamma   90.00
#
_symmetry.space_group_name_H-M   'P 1'
#
loop_
_entity.id
_entity.type
_entity.pdbx_description
1 polymer ?
#
loop_
_entity_poly.entity_id
_entity_poly.type
_entity_poly.pdbx_seq_one_letter_code
_entity_poly.pdbx_strand_id
1 'polypeptide(L)' 'MLGLLFKISKREKEILDSLRELRTLRVSNRGGMSIDSQEFLMNECFIEASKRARKIVARG' A
#
# COMPACT_ATOMS: atom_id res chain seq x y z
N MET A 1 -29.32 -3.40 6.56
CA MET A 1 -28.62 -4.05 7.69
C MET A 1 -27.97 -5.34 7.20
N LEU A 2 -26.74 -5.27 6.69
CA LEU A 2 -25.99 -6.43 6.14
C LEU A 2 -24.69 -6.72 6.93
N GLY A 3 -24.55 -6.13 8.11
CA GLY A 3 -23.37 -6.33 8.94
C GLY A 3 -23.70 -7.31 10.05
N LEU A 4 -23.57 -8.64 9.81
CA LEU A 4 -23.51 -9.66 10.88
C LEU A 4 -23.33 -11.12 10.42
N LEU A 5 -22.58 -11.47 9.36
CA LEU A 5 -22.42 -12.90 9.00
C LEU A 5 -21.02 -13.41 8.62
N PHE A 6 -19.93 -12.71 8.94
CA PHE A 6 -18.60 -13.34 8.90
C PHE A 6 -17.81 -12.94 10.15
N LYS A 7 -17.71 -13.87 11.10
CA LYS A 7 -16.82 -13.74 12.26
C LYS A 7 -15.40 -13.98 11.71
N ILE A 8 -14.65 -12.89 11.54
CA ILE A 8 -13.26 -12.92 11.03
C ILE A 8 -12.46 -13.91 11.87
N SER A 9 -11.84 -14.90 11.23
CA SER A 9 -10.99 -15.88 11.89
C SER A 9 -9.74 -15.21 12.48
N LYS A 10 -9.11 -15.85 13.47
CA LYS A 10 -7.87 -15.33 14.08
C LYS A 10 -6.78 -15.06 13.02
N ARG A 11 -6.67 -15.97 12.04
CA ARG A 11 -5.72 -15.87 10.93
C ARG A 11 -6.02 -14.69 10.02
N GLU A 12 -7.28 -14.46 9.67
CA GLU A 12 -7.67 -13.31 8.83
C GLU A 12 -7.43 -11.99 9.54
N LYS A 13 -7.62 -11.95 10.86
CA LYS A 13 -7.30 -10.77 11.67
C LYS A 13 -5.79 -10.47 11.67
N GLU A 14 -4.96 -11.49 11.89
CA GLU A 14 -3.50 -11.35 11.85
C GLU A 14 -3.02 -10.85 10.49
N ILE A 15 -3.56 -11.40 9.40
CA ILE A 15 -3.25 -10.92 8.04
C ILE A 15 -3.67 -9.44 7.87
N LEU A 16 -4.87 -9.07 8.32
CA LEU A 16 -5.36 -7.70 8.21
C LEU A 16 -4.50 -6.71 9.00
N ASP A 17 -4.07 -7.10 10.21
CA ASP A 17 -3.21 -6.27 11.05
C ASP A 17 -1.80 -6.14 10.44
N SER A 18 -1.20 -7.21 9.91
CA SER A 18 0.05 -7.13 9.15
C SER A 18 -0.05 -6.26 7.89
N LEU A 19 -1.17 -6.32 7.17
CA LEU A 19 -1.40 -5.46 6.01
C LEU A 19 -1.55 -3.98 6.40
N ARG A 20 -2.05 -3.68 7.60
CA ARG A 20 -2.14 -2.31 8.13
C ARG A 20 -0.80 -1.76 8.61
N GLU A 21 0.12 -2.62 9.02
CA GLU A 21 1.50 -2.23 9.38
C GLU A 21 2.35 -1.86 8.16
N LEU A 22 1.95 -2.29 6.96
CA LEU A 22 2.58 -1.85 5.71
C LEU A 22 2.31 -0.36 5.50
N ARG A 23 3.33 0.47 5.72
CA ARG A 23 3.22 1.93 5.52
C ARG A 23 2.78 2.34 4.10
N THR A 24 3.07 1.49 3.13
CA THR A 24 2.74 1.67 1.71
C THR A 24 1.30 1.32 1.35
N LEU A 25 0.58 0.62 2.24
CA LEU A 25 -0.78 0.11 1.99
C LEU A 25 -1.76 0.68 3.02
N ARG A 26 -2.68 1.53 2.56
CA ARG A 26 -3.79 1.99 3.38
C ARG A 26 -4.98 1.05 3.21
N VAL A 27 -5.37 0.42 4.31
CA VAL A 27 -6.59 -0.39 4.39
C VAL A 27 -7.62 0.38 5.21
N SER A 28 -8.72 0.77 4.57
CA SER A 28 -9.83 1.45 5.25
C SER A 28 -10.64 0.48 6.12
N ASN A 29 -11.37 1.03 7.09
CA ASN A 29 -12.25 0.24 7.97
C ASN A 29 -13.38 -0.49 7.22
N ARG A 30 -13.66 -0.11 5.97
CA ARG A 30 -14.66 -0.75 5.10
C ARG A 30 -14.04 -1.78 4.15
N GLY A 31 -12.75 -2.09 4.29
CA GLY A 31 -12.04 -3.06 3.46
C GLY A 31 -11.52 -2.54 2.12
N GLY A 32 -11.72 -1.25 1.80
CA GLY A 32 -11.09 -0.63 0.63
C GLY A 32 -9.57 -0.52 0.83
N MET A 33 -8.81 -0.89 -0.21
CA MET A 33 -7.35 -0.89 -0.21
C MET A 33 -6.83 0.16 -1.20
N SER A 34 -5.88 0.98 -0.76
CA SER A 34 -5.20 1.95 -1.61
C SER A 34 -3.73 2.02 -1.28
N ILE A 35 -2.91 2.34 -2.26
CA ILE A 35 -1.49 2.60 -2.04
C ILE A 35 -1.32 4.02 -1.48
N ASP A 36 -0.52 4.16 -0.42
CA ASP A 36 -0.06 5.48 0.02
C ASP A 36 1.03 5.99 -0.92
N SER A 37 0.60 6.72 -1.95
CA SER A 37 1.52 7.30 -2.92
C SER A 37 2.54 8.27 -2.29
N GLN A 38 2.24 8.92 -1.15
CA GLN A 38 3.20 9.84 -0.53
C GLN A 38 4.40 9.10 0.04
N GLU A 39 4.17 7.95 0.68
CA GLU A 39 5.22 7.07 1.21
C GLU A 39 6.19 6.61 0.11
N PHE A 40 5.66 6.20 -1.05
CA PHE A 40 6.49 5.81 -2.20
C PHE A 40 7.24 7.00 -2.81
N LEU A 41 6.58 8.14 -2.96
CA LEU A 41 7.17 9.33 -3.57
C LEU A 41 8.25 9.98 -2.69
N MET A 42 8.22 9.76 -1.37
CA MET A 42 9.24 10.25 -0.44
C MET A 42 10.41 9.26 -0.24
N ASN A 43 10.30 8.03 -0.75
CA ASN A 43 11.37 7.04 -0.63
C ASN A 43 12.59 7.43 -1.50
N GLU A 44 13.77 7.55 -0.89
CA GLU A 44 14.99 7.99 -1.59
C GLU A 44 15.38 7.07 -2.75
N CYS A 45 15.29 5.75 -2.55
CA CYS A 45 15.58 4.76 -3.61
C CYS A 45 14.62 4.93 -4.79
N PHE A 46 13.34 5.20 -4.53
CA PHE A 46 12.35 5.46 -5.57
C PHE A 46 12.67 6.76 -6.34
N ILE A 47 13.04 7.84 -5.63
CA ILE A 47 13.42 9.12 -6.24
C ILE A 47 14.64 8.95 -7.14
N GLU A 48 15.66 8.21 -6.69
CA GLU A 48 16.85 7.93 -7.48
C GLU A 48 16.53 7.10 -8.73
N ALA A 49 15.75 6.03 -8.58
CA ALA A 49 15.33 5.20 -9.70
C ALA A 49 14.54 6.03 -10.74
N SER A 50 13.63 6.90 -10.28
CA SER A 50 12.87 7.82 -11.14
C SER A 50 13.78 8.81 -11.87
N LYS A 51 14.79 9.38 -11.21
CA LYS A 51 15.80 10.24 -11.85
C LYS A 51 16.58 9.49 -12.93
N ARG A 52 16.98 8.24 -12.69
CA ARG A 52 17.67 7.40 -13.68
C ARG A 52 16.78 7.10 -14.88
N ALA A 53 15.53 6.68 -14.64
CA ALA A 53 14.56 6.40 -15.69
C ALA A 53 14.32 7.62 -16.60
N ARG A 54 14.14 8.82 -16.02
CA ARG A 54 14.00 10.07 -16.79
C ARG A 54 15.20 10.34 -17.70
N LYS A 55 16.42 10.10 -17.23
CA LYS A 55 17.64 10.28 -18.04
C LYS A 55 17.72 9.29 -19.20
N ILE A 56 17.21 8.07 -19.02
CA ILE A 56 17.16 7.05 -20.08
C ILE A 56 16.15 7.48 -21.14
N VAL A 57 14.93 7.84 -20.73
CA VAL A 57 13.86 8.27 -21.65
C VAL A 57 14.25 9.52 -22.42
N ALA A 58 14.89 10.51 -21.78
CA ALA A 58 15.31 11.74 -22.45
C ALA A 58 16.49 11.55 -23.43
N ARG A 59 17.15 10.38 -23.42
CA ARG A 59 18.28 10.04 -24.31
C ARG A 59 17.89 9.05 -25.42
N GLY A 60 16.70 8.45 -25.35
CA GLY A 60 16.12 7.62 -26.41
C GLY A 60 15.24 8.46 -27.31
#